data_AF-A0A6V7JY79-F1
#
_entry.id   AF-A0A6V7JY79-F1
#
_cell.length_a   1.000
_cell.length_b   1.000
_cell.length_c   1.000
_cell.angle_alpha   90.00
_cell.angle_beta   90.00
_cell.angle_gamma   90.00
#
_symmetry.space_group_name_H-M   'P 1'
#
loop_
_entity.id
_entity.type
_entity.pdbx_description
1 polymer ?
#
loop_
_entity_poly.entity_id
_entity_poly.type
_entity_poly.pdbx_seq_one_letter_code
_entity_poly.pdbx_strand_id
1 'polypeptide(L)'
;HTGAGSQGGGQSLSSPGSCLEDFRATPFIECNGAKGHCHYYANEFSFWMATIEDRQQFQRPEKQTLKAGNLRSRISRCQVCIKNT
;
A
#
# COMPACT_ATOMS: atom_id res chain seq x y z
N HIS A 1 -6.31 -0.82 2.16
CA HIS A 1 -5.84 -0.39 3.48
C HIS A 1 -6.90 -0.78 4.49
N THR A 2 -6.54 -0.98 5.76
CA THR A 2 -7.49 -1.25 6.85
C THR A 2 -7.06 -0.52 8.11
N GLY A 3 -8.02 -0.09 8.93
CA GLY A 3 -7.82 0.59 10.22
C GLY A 3 -8.77 0.02 11.29
N ALA A 4 -9.49 0.90 12.01
CA ALA A 4 -10.47 0.49 13.02
C ALA A 4 -11.40 -0.65 12.58
N GLY A 5 -11.51 -1.69 13.42
CA GLY A 5 -12.40 -2.84 13.18
C GLY A 5 -12.11 -3.63 11.91
N SER A 6 -10.88 -3.56 11.38
CA SER A 6 -10.49 -4.12 10.08
C SER A 6 -11.29 -3.56 8.89
N GLN A 7 -11.97 -2.43 9.08
CA GLN A 7 -12.64 -1.71 8.03
C GLN A 7 -11.63 -0.90 7.22
N GLY A 8 -11.97 -0.61 5.96
CA GLY A 8 -11.14 0.19 5.10
C GLY A 8 -11.60 0.13 3.65
N GLY A 9 -10.69 0.46 2.73
CA GLY A 9 -10.98 0.48 1.32
C GLY A 9 -9.78 0.16 0.44
N GLY A 10 -9.99 0.26 -0.87
CA GLY A 10 -9.00 0.02 -1.91
C GLY A 10 -8.93 1.15 -2.92
N GLN A 11 -7.99 1.02 -3.86
CA GLN A 11 -7.86 1.91 -5.02
C GLN A 11 -8.02 1.06 -6.27
N SER A 12 -8.65 1.62 -7.31
CA SER A 12 -8.61 1.00 -8.64
C SER A 12 -7.18 1.04 -9.18
N LEU A 13 -6.64 -0.09 -9.64
CA LEU A 13 -5.27 -0.17 -10.19
C LEU A 13 -5.10 0.61 -11.51
N SER A 14 -6.20 0.95 -12.18
CA SER A 14 -6.18 1.83 -13.36
C SER A 14 -6.28 3.31 -13.01
N SER A 15 -6.59 3.65 -11.75
CA SER A 15 -6.68 5.04 -11.30
C SER A 15 -5.31 5.56 -10.87
N PRO A 16 -4.99 6.84 -11.13
CA PRO A 16 -3.81 7.51 -10.57
C PRO A 16 -3.68 7.37 -9.04
N GLY A 17 -4.80 7.24 -8.32
CA GLY A 17 -4.80 7.08 -6.86
C GLY A 17 -4.14 5.79 -6.35
N SER A 18 -3.92 4.80 -7.22
CA SER A 18 -3.15 3.59 -6.88
C SER A 18 -1.63 3.78 -6.93
N CYS A 19 -1.15 4.92 -7.45
CA CYS A 19 0.27 5.19 -7.71
C CYS A 19 0.82 6.35 -6.85
N LEU A 20 0.99 6.10 -5.55
CA LEU A 20 1.58 7.08 -4.63
C LEU A 20 3.07 7.31 -4.95
N GLU A 21 3.47 8.58 -5.05
CA GLU A 21 4.85 8.99 -5.33
C GLU A 21 5.82 8.58 -4.21
N ASP A 22 5.39 8.74 -2.96
CA ASP A 22 6.16 8.41 -1.78
C ASP A 22 5.63 7.16 -1.08
N PHE A 23 6.46 6.12 -1.03
CA PHE A 23 6.17 4.96 -0.19
C PHE A 23 6.24 5.31 1.30
N ARG A 24 5.18 4.96 2.04
CA ARG A 24 5.10 4.95 3.52
C ARG A 24 4.44 3.65 3.97
N ALA A 25 4.98 3.02 5.02
CA ALA A 25 4.36 1.83 5.61
C ALA A 25 2.97 2.14 6.20
N THR A 26 2.79 3.35 6.72
CA THR A 26 1.50 3.88 7.20
C THR A 26 1.20 5.18 6.45
N PRO A 27 0.51 5.13 5.29
CA PRO A 27 0.29 6.29 4.42
C PRO A 27 -0.96 7.10 4.77
N PHE A 28 -1.68 6.75 5.83
CA PHE A 28 -2.91 7.43 6.26
C PHE A 28 -2.93 7.56 7.79
N ILE A 29 -3.76 8.45 8.33
CA ILE A 29 -3.94 8.68 9.77
C ILE A 29 -5.42 8.52 10.13
N GLU A 30 -5.73 7.95 11.28
CA GLU A 30 -7.10 7.82 11.77
C GLU A 30 -7.50 9.02 12.65
N CYS A 31 -8.65 9.62 12.38
CA CYS A 31 -9.19 10.76 13.14
C CYS A 31 -10.53 10.41 13.79
N ASN A 32 -10.66 10.68 15.09
CA ASN A 32 -11.93 10.56 15.81
C ASN A 32 -12.65 11.91 15.79
N GLY A 33 -13.69 12.03 14.95
CA GLY A 33 -14.43 13.28 14.77
C GLY A 33 -15.10 13.81 16.05
N ALA A 34 -15.62 12.94 16.91
CA ALA A 34 -16.29 13.37 18.14
C ALA A 34 -15.32 13.94 19.19
N LYS A 35 -14.06 13.47 19.19
CA LYS A 35 -13.01 13.89 20.13
C LYS A 35 -12.03 14.91 19.55
N GLY A 36 -12.06 15.15 18.23
CA GLY A 36 -11.20 16.11 17.55
C GLY A 36 -9.71 15.75 17.51
N HIS A 37 -9.35 14.47 17.72
CA HIS A 37 -7.96 14.02 17.69
C HIS A 37 -7.68 13.06 16.53
N CYS A 38 -6.44 13.04 16.06
CA CYS A 38 -5.96 12.08 15.06
C CYS A 38 -4.73 11.35 15.61
N HIS A 39 -4.59 10.07 15.28
CA HIS A 39 -3.48 9.24 15.76
C HIS A 39 -3.17 8.12 14.76
N TYR A 40 -1.94 7.61 14.83
CA TYR A 40 -1.54 6.40 14.13
C TYR A 40 -1.68 5.21 15.08
N TYR A 41 -2.54 4.26 14.75
CA TYR A 41 -2.72 3.05 15.54
C TYR A 41 -1.97 1.85 14.96
N ALA A 42 -1.55 0.92 15.83
CA ALA A 42 -0.74 -0.24 15.43
C ALA A 42 -1.48 -1.25 14.55
N ASN A 43 -2.81 -1.17 14.48
CA ASN A 43 -3.67 -2.01 13.63
C ASN A 43 -3.90 -1.40 12.24
N GLU A 44 -3.26 -0.29 11.91
CA GLU A 44 -3.32 0.31 10.58
C GLU A 44 -2.43 -0.47 9.60
N PHE A 45 -3.03 -1.03 8.55
CA PHE A 45 -2.31 -1.76 7.52
C PHE A 45 -2.45 -1.11 6.14
N SER A 46 -1.32 -0.97 5.46
CA SER A 46 -1.26 -0.63 4.03
C SER A 46 -0.94 -1.87 3.19
N PHE A 47 -1.52 -1.93 1.99
CA PHE A 47 -1.35 -3.06 1.08
C PHE A 47 -0.81 -2.51 -0.24
N TRP A 48 0.24 -3.14 -0.75
CA TRP A 48 0.96 -2.72 -1.94
C TRP A 48 1.14 -3.94 -2.84
N MET A 49 1.13 -3.73 -4.16
CA MET A 49 1.43 -4.82 -5.10
C MET A 49 2.89 -5.28 -4.94
N ALA A 50 3.10 -6.59 -4.89
CA ALA A 50 4.43 -7.17 -4.77
C ALA A 50 5.14 -7.27 -6.13
N THR A 51 6.46 -7.20 -6.14
CA THR A 51 7.27 -7.57 -7.31
C THR A 51 7.27 -9.09 -7.49
N ILE A 52 6.99 -9.58 -8.70
CA ILE A 52 7.02 -11.02 -9.04
C ILE A 52 7.94 -11.19 -10.25
N GLU A 53 8.92 -12.09 -10.17
CA GLU A 53 9.72 -12.48 -11.34
C GLU A 53 8.91 -13.39 -12.27
N ASP A 54 9.07 -13.25 -13.59
CA ASP A 54 8.28 -14.00 -14.58
C ASP A 54 8.29 -15.51 -14.34
N ARG A 55 9.46 -16.08 -14.02
CA ARG A 55 9.63 -17.50 -13.72
C ARG A 55 8.91 -17.98 -12.44
N GLN A 56 8.43 -17.06 -11.60
CA GLN A 56 7.82 -17.34 -10.31
C GLN A 56 6.29 -17.15 -10.30
N GLN A 57 5.69 -16.66 -11.39
CA GLN A 57 4.25 -16.31 -11.45
C GLN A 57 3.31 -17.47 -11.07
N PHE A 58 3.68 -18.71 -11.41
CA PHE A 58 2.90 -19.92 -11.16
C PHE A 58 3.50 -20.83 -10.11
N GLN A 59 4.55 -20.36 -9.43
CA GLN A 59 5.18 -21.09 -8.33
C GLN A 59 4.56 -20.67 -7.01
N ARG A 60 4.70 -21.52 -5.99
CA ARG A 60 4.31 -21.16 -4.63
C ARG A 60 5.09 -19.91 -4.18
N PRO A 61 4.41 -18.83 -3.74
CA PRO A 61 5.10 -17.65 -3.25
C PRO A 61 5.98 -17.96 -2.03
N GLU A 62 7.21 -17.45 -2.04
CA GLU A 62 8.08 -17.50 -0.87
C GLU A 62 7.60 -16.49 0.19
N LYS A 63 7.36 -16.96 1.41
CA LYS A 63 6.96 -16.08 2.52
C LYS A 63 8.16 -15.29 3.00
N GLN A 64 8.05 -13.96 3.02
CA GLN A 64 9.12 -13.06 3.43
C GLN A 64 8.58 -12.05 4.46
N THR A 65 9.40 -11.72 5.46
CA THR A 65 9.15 -10.63 6.40
C THR A 65 10.24 -9.59 6.23
N LEU A 66 9.86 -8.40 5.76
CA LEU A 66 10.80 -7.32 5.48
C LEU A 66 10.87 -6.37 6.67
N LYS A 67 12.09 -5.89 6.97
CA LYS A 67 12.35 -4.87 7.98
C LYS A 67 12.65 -3.52 7.32
N ALA A 68 12.71 -2.47 8.14
CA ALA A 68 13.12 -1.13 7.71
C ALA A 68 14.44 -1.19 6.91
N GLY A 69 14.56 -0.35 5.89
CA GLY A 69 15.69 -0.33 4.94
C GLY A 69 15.48 -1.19 3.70
N ASN A 70 14.70 -2.29 3.78
CA ASN A 70 14.49 -3.20 2.65
C ASN A 70 13.01 -3.29 2.19
N LEU A 71 12.11 -2.48 2.77
CA LEU A 71 10.67 -2.54 2.43
C LEU A 71 10.39 -2.29 0.95
N ARG A 72 11.13 -1.37 0.31
CA ARG A 72 10.91 -0.98 -1.10
C ARG A 72 11.32 -2.04 -2.13
N SER A 73 12.16 -3.01 -1.76
CA SER A 73 12.69 -3.99 -2.73
C SER A 73 11.64 -4.94 -3.30
N ARG A 74 10.51 -5.11 -2.59
CA ARG A 74 9.40 -5.96 -2.99
C ARG A 74 8.14 -5.20 -3.37
N ILE A 75 8.20 -3.87 -3.47
CA ILE A 75 7.03 -3.04 -3.82
C ILE A 75 7.05 -2.74 -5.32
N SER A 76 5.96 -3.07 -6.01
CA SER A 76 5.77 -2.74 -7.41
C SER A 76 5.88 -1.23 -7.65
N ARG A 77 6.43 -0.86 -8.80
CA ARG A 77 6.45 0.52 -9.28
C ARG A 77 5.30 0.75 -10.24
N CYS A 78 4.99 2.01 -10.48
CA CYS A 78 3.90 2.44 -11.33
C CYS A 78 4.26 3.79 -11.96
N GLN A 79 3.53 4.15 -13.00
CA GLN A 79 3.62 5.45 -13.65
C GLN A 79 2.21 5.90 -14.01
N VAL A 80 1.89 7.15 -13.69
CA VAL A 80 0.65 7.80 -14.13
C VAL A 80 0.92 8.44 -15.49
N CYS A 81 0.07 8.14 -16.46
CA CYS A 81 0.20 8.62 -17.83
C CYS A 81 -1.07 9.37 -18.25
N ILE A 82 -0.93 10.32 -19.17
CA ILE A 82 -2.04 11.00 -19.84
C ILE A 82 -1.94 10.75 -21.35
N LYS A 83 -3.09 10.66 -22.02
CA LYS A 83 -3.12 10.52 -23.48
C LYS A 83 -2.65 11.82 -24.12
N ASN A 84 -1.70 11.74 -25.04
CA ASN A 84 -1.35 12.87 -25.91
C ASN A 84 -2.51 13.11 -26.89
N THR A 85 -3.08 14.31 -26.84
CA THR A 85 -4.16 14.79 -27.72
C THR A 85 -3.61 15.40 -28.99
#